data_AF-A0A538T5J2-F1
#
_entry.id   AF-A0A538T5J2-F1
#
_cell.length_a   1.000
_cell.length_b   1.000
_cell.length_c   1.000
_cell.angle_alpha   90.00
_cell.angle_beta   90.00
_cell.angle_gamma   90.00
#
_symmetry.space_group_name_H-M   'P 1'
#
loop_
_entity.id
_entity.type
_entity.pdbx_description
1 polymer ?
#
loop_
_entity_poly.entity_id
_entity_poly.type
_entity_poly.pdbx_seq_one_letter_code
_entity_poly.pdbx_strand_id
1 'polypeptide(L)'
;MRFLDVTRLLRAGGMALLLTVPGRSCAAPEAQGHKAAPSRPGDLGADRSLVPDLGRYFGTWLWIKSEGLVADSDPETKGAARTLVLRPDMTYEFHERRATRDTVLCRGGYLFSEQSEPGGNVIQALQFEGWYESYERRMLADFEGPDTLHLAGYSCENCPDHAFVRGRTALFGARVTRGERFVHDLWDGLRLELNPLPLGWEIAIRDTMRPGENLARLTPPGPNRGDVNAPRQRREFIFSREVGKTIQGPSADHGVTEEEVERVAREGRGVLTVEEMNLAAHAPGGRAGIEWMRFTAAVEEVGGGALRPAEGPAKRGAGP
;
A
#
# COMPACT_ATOMS: atom_id res chain seq x y z
N MET A 1 -55.49 -17.78 2.78
CA MET A 1 -54.04 -17.62 3.07
C MET A 1 -53.79 -16.11 3.13
N ARG A 2 -54.01 -15.42 4.26
CA ARG A 2 -53.26 -15.32 5.53
C ARG A 2 -51.82 -14.83 5.33
N PHE A 3 -51.30 -13.78 5.98
CA PHE A 3 -51.85 -12.68 6.79
C PHE A 3 -50.69 -11.67 6.91
N LEU A 4 -50.95 -10.38 6.71
CA LEU A 4 -50.08 -9.28 7.13
C LEU A 4 -50.41 -8.89 8.58
N ASP A 5 -49.43 -8.23 9.21
CA ASP A 5 -49.46 -7.46 10.46
C ASP A 5 -49.14 -8.14 11.80
N VAL A 6 -48.33 -7.37 12.57
CA VAL A 6 -48.48 -6.99 13.99
C VAL A 6 -47.10 -6.87 14.68
N THR A 7 -46.60 -5.63 14.61
CA THR A 7 -46.17 -4.76 15.73
C THR A 7 -45.07 -5.16 16.73
N ARG A 8 -44.16 -4.18 16.89
CA ARG A 8 -43.29 -3.84 18.04
C ARG A 8 -43.90 -4.11 19.42
N LEU A 9 -43.08 -4.64 20.34
CA LEU A 9 -42.64 -4.07 21.64
C LEU A 9 -42.20 -5.22 22.57
N LEU A 10 -41.00 -5.12 23.15
CA LEU A 10 -40.79 -5.16 24.61
C LEU A 10 -39.30 -5.00 24.94
N ARG A 11 -39.03 -3.94 25.70
CA ARG A 11 -37.83 -3.70 26.50
C ARG A 11 -37.89 -4.57 27.76
N ALA A 12 -36.71 -4.78 28.33
CA ALA A 12 -36.42 -5.13 29.73
C ALA A 12 -36.28 -6.62 30.09
N GLY A 13 -35.10 -6.95 30.59
CA GLY A 13 -34.96 -7.85 31.74
C GLY A 13 -34.34 -9.21 31.46
N GLY A 14 -33.07 -9.36 31.89
CA GLY A 14 -32.64 -10.55 32.60
C GLY A 14 -32.20 -11.76 31.76
N MET A 15 -30.89 -11.97 31.67
CA MET A 15 -30.17 -12.97 32.47
C MET A 15 -28.78 -13.15 31.89
N ALA A 16 -27.77 -12.73 32.65
CA ALA A 16 -26.40 -13.17 32.44
C ALA A 16 -26.30 -14.62 32.90
N LEU A 17 -26.11 -15.54 31.96
CA LEU A 17 -25.71 -16.91 32.28
C LEU A 17 -24.18 -16.94 32.35
N LEU A 18 -23.63 -16.79 33.55
CA LEU A 18 -22.24 -17.09 33.87
C LEU A 18 -22.07 -18.62 33.85
N LEU A 19 -21.60 -19.15 32.73
CA LEU A 19 -21.09 -20.52 32.68
C LEU A 19 -19.62 -20.50 33.13
N THR A 20 -19.42 -20.78 34.42
CA THR A 20 -18.12 -21.14 34.98
C THR A 20 -17.75 -22.54 34.49
N VAL A 21 -16.73 -22.64 33.64
CA VAL A 21 -16.10 -23.92 33.31
C VAL A 21 -15.01 -24.19 34.35
N PRO A 22 -15.03 -25.34 35.08
CA PRO A 22 -13.97 -25.68 36.02
C PRO A 22 -12.67 -26.00 35.28
N GLY A 23 -11.58 -25.41 35.75
CA GLY A 23 -10.23 -25.63 35.25
C GLY A 23 -9.81 -27.09 35.41
N ARG A 24 -9.37 -27.69 34.30
CA ARG A 24 -8.54 -28.90 34.31
C ARG A 24 -7.08 -28.45 34.41
N SER A 25 -6.50 -28.60 35.60
CA SER A 25 -5.05 -28.66 35.76
C SER A 25 -4.54 -29.93 35.10
N CYS A 26 -3.83 -29.79 33.99
CA CYS A 26 -2.95 -30.85 33.51
C CYS A 26 -1.69 -30.84 34.35
N ALA A 27 -1.47 -31.92 35.10
CA ALA A 27 -0.21 -32.21 35.76
C ALA A 27 0.89 -32.37 34.70
N ALA A 28 2.02 -31.69 34.90
CA ALA A 28 3.22 -31.89 34.11
C ALA A 28 3.85 -33.25 34.45
N PRO A 29 4.38 -34.00 33.47
CA PRO A 29 5.19 -35.18 33.75
C PRO A 29 6.54 -34.78 34.37
N GLU A 30 6.93 -35.51 35.42
CA GLU A 30 8.26 -35.47 36.00
C GLU A 30 9.31 -35.79 34.92
N ALA A 31 10.17 -34.81 34.63
CA ALA A 31 11.32 -34.98 33.75
C ALA A 31 12.40 -35.80 34.47
N GLN A 32 12.75 -36.93 33.88
CA GLN A 32 13.88 -37.77 34.29
C GLN A 32 15.20 -36.98 34.11
N GLY A 33 15.97 -36.89 35.18
CA GLY A 33 17.23 -36.16 35.21
C GLY A 33 18.32 -36.83 34.38
N HIS A 34 18.68 -36.21 33.25
CA HIS A 34 19.97 -36.44 32.61
C HIS A 34 21.02 -35.51 33.23
N LYS A 35 22.00 -36.12 33.89
CA LYS A 35 23.15 -35.48 34.51
C LYS A 35 24.11 -35.03 33.39
N ALA A 36 23.98 -33.77 32.96
CA ALA A 36 24.90 -33.17 32.00
C ALA A 36 26.30 -32.99 32.62
N ALA A 37 27.33 -33.28 31.83
CA ALA A 37 28.73 -33.08 32.20
C ALA A 37 29.04 -31.58 32.38
N PRO A 38 29.97 -31.21 33.29
CA PRO A 38 30.32 -29.81 33.52
C PRO A 38 30.98 -29.20 32.27
N SER A 39 30.31 -28.23 31.67
CA SER A 39 30.84 -27.40 30.59
C SER A 39 31.99 -26.52 31.12
N ARG A 40 33.04 -26.37 30.30
CA ARG A 40 34.23 -25.58 30.62
C ARG A 40 33.85 -24.10 30.85
N PRO A 41 34.30 -23.47 31.95
CA PRO A 41 34.17 -22.04 32.16
C PRO A 41 35.21 -21.32 31.28
N GLY A 42 34.78 -20.63 30.22
CA GLY A 42 35.74 -19.87 29.42
C GLY A 42 35.20 -19.13 28.21
N ASP A 43 34.02 -19.48 27.70
CA ASP A 43 33.48 -18.84 26.49
C ASP A 43 32.02 -18.44 26.70
N LEU A 44 31.79 -17.57 27.70
CA LEU A 44 30.58 -16.76 27.75
C LEU A 44 30.73 -15.66 26.71
N GLY A 45 30.70 -16.06 25.43
CA GLY A 45 30.56 -15.15 24.31
C GLY A 45 29.36 -14.27 24.61
N ALA A 46 29.60 -12.96 24.70
CA ALA A 46 28.58 -11.99 25.04
C ALA A 46 27.35 -12.25 24.17
N ASP A 47 26.29 -12.76 24.81
CA ASP A 47 25.00 -13.02 24.22
C ASP A 47 24.42 -11.65 23.86
N ARG A 48 24.83 -11.18 22.67
CA ARG A 48 24.38 -9.93 22.10
C ARG A 48 22.90 -10.15 21.81
N SER A 49 22.07 -9.74 22.76
CA SER A 49 20.66 -9.48 22.53
C SER A 49 20.57 -8.57 21.30
N LEU A 50 20.33 -9.19 20.15
CA LEU A 50 20.10 -8.49 18.91
C LEU A 50 18.74 -7.85 19.08
N VAL A 51 18.73 -6.54 19.34
CA VAL A 51 17.51 -5.77 19.30
C VAL A 51 16.99 -5.88 17.87
N PRO A 52 15.80 -6.45 17.64
CA PRO A 52 15.27 -6.61 16.29
C PRO A 52 15.12 -5.23 15.65
N ASP A 53 15.53 -5.11 14.39
CA ASP A 53 15.36 -3.88 13.61
C ASP A 53 13.88 -3.69 13.25
N LEU A 54 13.10 -3.13 14.18
CA LEU A 54 11.69 -2.82 13.97
C LEU A 54 11.50 -1.74 12.89
N GLY A 55 12.53 -0.95 12.59
CA GLY A 55 12.52 0.09 11.57
C GLY A 55 12.08 -0.42 10.21
N ARG A 56 12.44 -1.67 9.89
CA ARG A 56 12.08 -2.31 8.62
C ARG A 56 10.59 -2.56 8.46
N TYR A 57 9.79 -2.60 9.53
CA TYR A 57 8.33 -2.79 9.45
C TYR A 57 7.59 -1.48 9.24
N PHE A 58 8.12 -0.36 9.70
CA PHE A 58 7.39 0.90 9.68
C PHE A 58 7.26 1.44 8.25
N GLY A 59 6.15 2.14 8.00
CA GLY A 59 5.86 2.78 6.73
C GLY A 59 4.53 2.34 6.12
N THR A 60 4.39 2.69 4.85
CA THR A 60 3.21 2.37 4.05
C THR A 60 3.52 1.17 3.15
N TRP A 61 2.63 0.18 3.21
CA TRP A 61 2.73 -1.09 2.52
C TRP A 61 1.54 -1.24 1.58
N LEU A 62 1.80 -1.28 0.28
CA LEU A 62 0.81 -1.40 -0.79
C LEU A 62 0.57 -2.88 -1.08
N TRP A 63 -0.67 -3.31 -0.98
CA TRP A 63 -1.05 -4.69 -1.27
C TRP A 63 -0.86 -5.00 -2.76
N ILE A 64 -0.15 -6.09 -3.05
CA ILE A 64 0.07 -6.57 -4.42
C ILE A 64 -0.85 -7.74 -4.72
N LYS A 65 -0.89 -8.72 -3.81
CA LYS A 65 -1.66 -9.94 -4.00
C LYS A 65 -1.93 -10.64 -2.69
N SER A 66 -2.92 -11.51 -2.71
CA SER A 66 -3.22 -12.50 -1.70
C SER A 66 -3.42 -13.83 -2.39
N GLU A 67 -2.65 -14.83 -1.99
CA GLU A 67 -2.68 -16.17 -2.56
C GLU A 67 -3.07 -17.17 -1.49
N GLY A 68 -3.99 -18.08 -1.77
CA GLY A 68 -4.44 -19.05 -0.78
C GLY A 68 -5.39 -20.08 -1.38
N LEU A 69 -5.61 -21.18 -0.65
CA LEU A 69 -6.36 -22.34 -1.14
C LEU A 69 -7.79 -22.02 -1.61
N VAL A 70 -8.39 -20.94 -1.11
CA VAL A 70 -9.79 -20.57 -1.39
C VAL A 70 -9.89 -19.47 -2.46
N ALA A 71 -8.88 -18.62 -2.62
CA ALA A 71 -8.90 -17.55 -3.60
C ALA A 71 -7.52 -16.92 -3.80
N ASP A 72 -7.18 -16.67 -5.06
CA ASP A 72 -6.14 -15.72 -5.45
C ASP A 72 -6.79 -14.38 -5.77
N SER A 73 -6.22 -13.30 -5.24
CA SER A 73 -6.72 -11.95 -5.53
C SER A 73 -5.59 -10.93 -5.54
N ASP A 74 -5.76 -9.93 -6.37
CA ASP A 74 -4.87 -8.78 -6.53
C ASP A 74 -5.75 -7.52 -6.71
N PRO A 75 -5.15 -6.31 -6.77
CA PRO A 75 -5.92 -5.10 -6.95
C PRO A 75 -6.81 -5.08 -8.20
N GLU A 76 -6.39 -5.73 -9.29
CA GLU A 76 -7.10 -5.73 -10.56
C GLU A 76 -8.33 -6.64 -10.52
N THR A 77 -8.14 -7.89 -10.12
CA THR A 77 -9.18 -8.92 -9.97
C THR A 77 -10.19 -8.54 -8.90
N LYS A 78 -9.75 -7.90 -7.80
CA LYS A 78 -10.65 -7.45 -6.73
C LYS A 78 -11.32 -6.11 -7.04
N GLY A 79 -10.76 -5.32 -7.95
CA GLY A 79 -11.18 -3.95 -8.21
C GLY A 79 -11.00 -3.03 -6.99
N ALA A 80 -10.02 -3.34 -6.13
CA ALA A 80 -9.77 -2.63 -4.87
C ALA A 80 -8.27 -2.61 -4.57
N ALA A 81 -7.71 -1.45 -4.25
CA ALA A 81 -6.36 -1.37 -3.71
C ALA A 81 -6.42 -1.44 -2.19
N ARG A 82 -5.38 -1.96 -1.54
CA ARG A 82 -5.27 -1.99 -0.09
C ARG A 82 -3.95 -1.43 0.38
N THR A 83 -3.97 -0.78 1.53
CA THR A 83 -2.80 -0.13 2.10
C THR A 83 -2.72 -0.41 3.58
N LEU A 84 -1.62 -1.01 4.01
CA LEU A 84 -1.28 -1.22 5.41
C LEU A 84 -0.27 -0.15 5.84
N VAL A 85 -0.62 0.63 6.85
CA VAL A 85 0.28 1.63 7.44
C VAL A 85 0.71 1.14 8.81
N LEU A 86 2.01 0.88 8.99
CA LEU A 86 2.62 0.48 10.26
C LEU A 86 3.40 1.66 10.84
N ARG A 87 3.06 2.11 12.05
CA ARG A 87 3.66 3.30 12.67
C ARG A 87 4.67 2.94 13.76
N PRO A 88 5.70 3.78 14.02
CA PRO A 88 6.69 3.54 15.07
C PRO A 88 6.14 3.47 16.49
N ASP A 89 4.93 4.01 16.72
CA ASP A 89 4.21 3.93 18.00
C ASP A 89 3.43 2.62 18.18
N MET A 90 3.69 1.62 17.34
CA MET A 90 3.06 0.31 17.34
C MET A 90 1.55 0.37 17.07
N THR A 91 1.09 1.38 16.33
CA THR A 91 -0.27 1.45 15.80
C THR A 91 -0.30 1.15 14.31
N TYR A 92 -1.44 0.69 13.83
CA TYR A 92 -1.64 0.44 12.41
C TYR A 92 -3.00 0.93 11.90
N GLU A 93 -3.05 1.15 10.59
CA GLU A 93 -4.29 1.29 9.84
C GLU A 93 -4.25 0.43 8.60
N PHE A 94 -5.38 -0.19 8.27
CA PHE A 94 -5.57 -0.94 7.05
C PHE A 94 -6.71 -0.32 6.25
N HIS A 95 -6.39 0.16 5.06
CA HIS A 95 -7.28 0.89 4.18
C HIS A 95 -7.63 0.04 2.97
N GLU A 96 -8.86 0.14 2.49
CA GLU A 96 -9.30 -0.37 1.20
C GLU A 96 -9.85 0.77 0.35
N ARG A 97 -9.28 0.92 -0.84
CA ARG A 97 -9.66 1.91 -1.82
C ARG A 97 -10.41 1.26 -2.96
N ARG A 98 -11.66 1.69 -3.18
CA ARG A 98 -12.48 1.30 -4.34
C ARG A 98 -12.93 2.55 -5.07
N ALA A 99 -12.52 2.66 -6.34
CA ALA A 99 -12.75 3.86 -7.15
C ALA A 99 -12.24 5.13 -6.42
N THR A 100 -13.14 6.03 -6.00
CA THR A 100 -12.81 7.27 -5.28
C THR A 100 -12.99 7.18 -3.77
N ARG A 101 -13.47 6.05 -3.25
CA ARG A 101 -13.70 5.87 -1.82
C ARG A 101 -12.49 5.20 -1.19
N ASP A 102 -12.00 5.80 -0.12
CA ASP A 102 -10.99 5.22 0.75
C ASP A 102 -11.64 4.93 2.10
N THR A 103 -11.57 3.67 2.53
CA THR A 103 -12.27 3.18 3.72
C THR A 103 -11.26 2.51 4.64
N VAL A 104 -11.20 2.98 5.88
CA VAL A 104 -10.46 2.27 6.94
C VAL A 104 -11.20 0.98 7.25
N LEU A 105 -10.65 -0.16 6.86
CA LEU A 105 -11.19 -1.49 7.18
C LEU A 105 -10.98 -1.80 8.66
N CYS A 106 -9.77 -1.54 9.18
CA CYS A 106 -9.47 -1.67 10.59
C CYS A 106 -8.29 -0.79 11.02
N ARG A 107 -8.19 -0.58 12.33
CA ARG A 107 -7.11 0.16 12.99
C ARG A 107 -6.95 -0.35 14.41
N GLY A 108 -5.73 -0.31 14.95
CA GLY A 108 -5.46 -0.77 16.31
C GLY A 108 -3.99 -0.70 16.66
N GLY A 109 -3.63 -1.35 17.77
CA GLY A 109 -2.24 -1.65 18.09
C GLY A 109 -1.75 -2.89 17.37
N TYR A 110 -0.44 -3.04 17.25
CA TYR A 110 0.17 -4.32 16.91
C TYR A 110 1.36 -4.64 17.82
N LEU A 111 1.68 -5.91 17.95
CA LEU A 111 2.83 -6.39 18.71
C LEU A 111 3.76 -7.15 17.78
N PHE A 112 5.06 -6.94 17.93
CA PHE A 112 6.10 -7.75 17.31
C PHE A 112 6.52 -8.85 18.27
N SER A 113 6.64 -10.08 17.77
CA SER A 113 7.23 -11.19 18.52
C SER A 113 8.18 -11.97 17.64
N GLU A 114 9.28 -12.41 18.24
CA GLU A 114 10.23 -13.34 17.65
C GLU A 114 10.15 -14.65 18.42
N GLN A 115 10.06 -15.78 17.71
CA GLN A 115 9.96 -17.10 18.32
C GLN A 115 10.95 -18.03 17.64
N SER A 116 11.77 -18.71 18.44
CA SER A 116 12.63 -19.78 17.95
C SER A 116 11.82 -21.07 17.81
N GLU A 117 11.91 -21.71 16.65
CA GLU A 117 11.33 -23.01 16.39
C GLU A 117 12.33 -24.15 16.69
N PRO A 118 11.84 -25.36 16.96
CA PRO A 118 12.68 -26.55 17.00
C PRO A 118 13.48 -26.68 15.70
N GLY A 119 14.81 -26.66 15.79
CA GLY A 119 15.71 -26.60 14.63
C GLY A 119 16.48 -25.28 14.49
N GLY A 120 16.20 -24.29 15.35
CA GLY A 120 16.95 -23.03 15.41
C GLY A 120 16.48 -21.97 14.42
N ASN A 121 15.42 -22.23 13.66
CA ASN A 121 14.76 -21.22 12.85
C ASN A 121 14.13 -20.17 13.75
N VAL A 122 14.20 -18.91 13.33
CA VAL A 122 13.60 -17.79 14.03
C VAL A 122 12.46 -17.28 13.17
N ILE A 123 11.24 -17.40 13.68
CA ILE A 123 10.05 -16.84 13.04
C ILE A 123 9.73 -15.49 13.65
N GLN A 124 9.35 -14.54 12.81
CA GLN A 124 8.88 -13.23 13.22
C GLN A 124 7.39 -13.14 12.96
N ALA A 125 6.65 -12.55 13.89
CA ALA A 125 5.21 -12.43 13.79
C ALA A 125 4.75 -11.04 14.22
N LEU A 126 3.73 -10.55 13.52
CA LEU A 126 2.96 -9.37 13.88
C LEU A 126 1.60 -9.81 14.41
N GLN A 127 1.23 -9.34 15.59
CA GLN A 127 -0.08 -9.57 16.16
C GLN A 127 -0.88 -8.28 16.16
N PHE A 128 -1.92 -8.22 15.35
CA PHE A 128 -2.77 -7.06 15.16
C PHE A 128 -3.97 -7.09 16.12
N GLU A 129 -4.25 -5.98 16.78
CA GLU A 129 -5.47 -5.80 17.57
C GLU A 129 -6.59 -5.27 16.70
N GLY A 130 -7.72 -5.98 16.63
CA GLY A 130 -8.87 -5.54 15.85
C GLY A 130 -8.71 -5.74 14.33
N TRP A 131 -7.86 -6.67 13.90
CA TRP A 131 -7.78 -7.08 12.49
C TRP A 131 -9.15 -7.51 11.97
N TYR A 132 -9.43 -7.20 10.70
CA TYR A 132 -10.78 -7.33 10.15
C TYR A 132 -11.20 -8.80 10.00
N GLU A 133 -10.26 -9.69 9.72
CA GLU A 133 -10.45 -11.15 9.81
C GLU A 133 -9.93 -11.67 11.15
N SER A 134 -10.82 -12.22 11.98
CA SER A 134 -10.44 -12.67 13.32
C SER A 134 -9.39 -13.79 13.33
N TYR A 135 -9.31 -14.58 12.24
CA TYR A 135 -8.38 -15.70 12.10
C TYR A 135 -6.97 -15.25 11.63
N GLU A 136 -6.81 -14.02 11.14
CA GLU A 136 -5.53 -13.41 10.74
C GLU A 136 -4.97 -12.48 11.83
N ARG A 137 -5.43 -12.62 13.07
CA ARG A 137 -5.00 -11.72 14.17
C ARG A 137 -3.49 -11.77 14.43
N ARG A 138 -2.86 -12.93 14.22
CA ARG A 138 -1.42 -13.13 14.33
C ARG A 138 -0.93 -13.62 12.98
N MET A 139 -0.02 -12.88 12.37
CA MET A 139 0.54 -13.21 11.06
C MET A 139 2.05 -13.39 11.18
N LEU A 140 2.57 -14.46 10.58
CA LEU A 140 3.98 -14.61 10.30
C LEU A 140 4.39 -13.53 9.31
N ALA A 141 5.48 -12.85 9.61
CA ALA A 141 6.00 -11.78 8.78
C ALA A 141 7.37 -12.19 8.22
N ASP A 142 7.45 -12.24 6.90
CA ASP A 142 8.68 -12.50 6.16
C ASP A 142 8.95 -11.37 5.17
N PHE A 143 10.21 -11.25 4.74
CA PHE A 143 10.63 -10.20 3.83
C PHE A 143 11.35 -10.78 2.61
N GLU A 144 10.91 -10.37 1.43
CA GLU A 144 11.64 -10.58 0.20
C GLU A 144 12.40 -9.29 -0.14
N GLY A 145 13.64 -9.20 0.34
CA GLY A 145 14.43 -7.97 0.27
C GLY A 145 13.93 -6.88 1.23
N PRO A 146 14.32 -5.60 1.04
CA PRO A 146 13.98 -4.52 1.97
C PRO A 146 12.55 -3.97 1.83
N ASP A 147 11.93 -4.23 0.68
CA ASP A 147 10.74 -3.52 0.22
C ASP A 147 9.53 -4.43 0.00
N THR A 148 9.63 -5.74 0.20
CA THR A 148 8.48 -6.65 0.10
C THR A 148 8.24 -7.32 1.45
N LEU A 149 7.03 -7.15 1.99
CA LEU A 149 6.55 -7.76 3.23
C LEU A 149 5.51 -8.81 2.90
N HIS A 150 5.76 -10.04 3.32
CA HIS A 150 4.82 -11.16 3.26
C HIS A 150 4.19 -11.37 4.63
N LEU A 151 2.86 -11.43 4.69
CA LEU A 151 2.09 -11.71 5.89
C LEU A 151 1.23 -12.96 5.70
N ALA A 152 1.46 -13.99 6.51
CA ALA A 152 0.74 -15.27 6.45
C ALA A 152 0.06 -15.57 7.78
N GLY A 153 -1.19 -16.04 7.79
CA GLY A 153 -1.92 -16.37 9.02
C GLY A 153 -1.19 -17.43 9.87
N TYR A 154 -0.92 -17.13 11.15
CA TYR A 154 -0.27 -18.08 12.05
C TYR A 154 -1.24 -19.20 12.46
N SER A 155 -0.80 -20.46 12.34
CA SER A 155 -1.59 -21.66 12.68
C SER A 155 -2.90 -21.81 11.89
N CYS A 156 -2.88 -21.39 10.62
CA CYS A 156 -4.04 -21.47 9.73
C CYS A 156 -3.63 -22.10 8.40
N GLU A 157 -4.09 -23.32 8.12
CA GLU A 157 -3.70 -24.07 6.91
C GLU A 157 -4.24 -23.48 5.60
N ASN A 158 -5.32 -22.68 5.68
CA ASN A 158 -6.02 -22.14 4.51
C ASN A 158 -6.05 -20.61 4.49
N CYS A 159 -5.25 -19.94 5.32
CA CYS A 159 -5.20 -18.49 5.30
C CYS A 159 -4.46 -18.02 4.05
N PRO A 160 -4.91 -16.91 3.43
CA PRO A 160 -4.16 -16.33 2.33
C PRO A 160 -2.82 -15.77 2.83
N ASP A 161 -1.81 -15.90 2.00
CA ASP A 161 -0.54 -15.20 2.13
C ASP A 161 -0.68 -13.84 1.44
N HIS A 162 -0.50 -12.77 2.19
CA HIS A 162 -0.59 -11.41 1.68
C HIS A 162 0.80 -10.87 1.35
N ALA A 163 1.02 -10.48 0.09
CA ALA A 163 2.22 -9.77 -0.31
C ALA A 163 1.96 -8.27 -0.38
N PHE A 164 2.84 -7.50 0.26
CA PHE A 164 2.85 -6.05 0.20
C PHE A 164 4.21 -5.55 -0.27
N VAL A 165 4.22 -4.42 -0.97
CA VAL A 165 5.45 -3.65 -1.23
C VAL A 165 5.45 -2.34 -0.50
N ARG A 166 6.62 -1.93 -0.04
CA ARG A 166 6.83 -0.60 0.52
C ARG A 166 6.45 0.43 -0.54
N GLY A 167 5.76 1.47 -0.12
CA GLY A 167 5.34 2.52 -1.04
C GLY A 167 4.87 3.75 -0.31
N ARG A 168 4.24 4.64 -1.06
CA ARG A 168 3.67 5.90 -0.58
C ARG A 168 2.37 6.14 -1.31
N THR A 169 1.41 6.75 -0.62
CA THR A 169 0.12 7.06 -1.19
C THR A 169 -0.31 8.48 -0.82
N ALA A 170 -0.94 9.18 -1.75
CA ALA A 170 -1.68 10.40 -1.49
C ALA A 170 -3.10 10.27 -2.04
N LEU A 171 -4.08 10.75 -1.28
CA LEU A 171 -5.46 10.89 -1.71
C LEU A 171 -5.93 12.30 -1.36
N PHE A 172 -6.39 13.04 -2.36
CA PHE A 172 -6.87 14.40 -2.16
C PHE A 172 -7.93 14.78 -3.18
N GLY A 173 -8.79 15.72 -2.80
CA GLY A 173 -9.79 16.31 -3.68
C GLY A 173 -9.57 17.81 -3.84
N ALA A 174 -9.89 18.35 -5.00
CA ALA A 174 -9.83 19.78 -5.25
C ALA A 174 -10.82 20.21 -6.32
N ARG A 175 -10.98 21.54 -6.43
CA ARG A 175 -11.71 22.20 -7.51
C ARG A 175 -10.75 23.12 -8.25
N VAL A 176 -10.83 23.12 -9.57
CA VAL A 176 -10.05 24.03 -10.43
C VAL A 176 -10.95 24.74 -11.42
N THR A 177 -10.68 26.02 -11.66
CA THR A 177 -11.39 26.86 -12.62
C THR A 177 -10.51 27.11 -13.84
N ARG A 178 -11.12 27.32 -15.01
CA ARG A 178 -10.43 27.47 -16.28
C ARG A 178 -9.36 28.56 -16.21
N GLY A 179 -8.16 28.22 -16.67
CA GLY A 179 -7.00 29.12 -16.63
C GLY A 179 -6.23 29.06 -15.31
N GLU A 180 -6.78 28.47 -14.26
CA GLU A 180 -6.06 28.24 -13.01
C GLU A 180 -5.18 27.01 -13.10
N ARG A 181 -3.98 27.13 -12.51
CA ARG A 181 -3.08 26.02 -12.25
C ARG A 181 -3.37 25.46 -10.87
N PHE A 182 -3.36 24.14 -10.75
CA PHE A 182 -3.38 23.46 -9.45
C PHE A 182 -2.06 22.76 -9.21
N VAL A 183 -1.61 22.78 -7.96
CA VAL A 183 -0.39 22.12 -7.50
C VAL A 183 -0.69 21.46 -6.15
N HIS A 184 -0.29 20.20 -6.02
CA HIS A 184 -0.30 19.47 -4.77
C HIS A 184 1.06 18.81 -4.57
N ASP A 185 1.75 19.17 -3.49
CA ASP A 185 3.02 18.55 -3.13
C ASP A 185 2.78 17.11 -2.70
N LEU A 186 3.58 16.22 -3.25
CA LEU A 186 3.68 14.82 -2.85
C LEU A 186 4.92 14.69 -1.97
N TRP A 187 5.63 13.58 -2.08
CA TRP A 187 6.83 13.28 -1.30
C TRP A 187 8.10 13.48 -2.11
N ASP A 188 9.24 13.66 -1.43
CA ASP A 188 10.58 13.78 -2.03
C ASP A 188 10.66 14.76 -3.20
N GLY A 189 10.01 15.92 -3.05
CA GLY A 189 9.96 16.96 -4.08
C GLY A 189 9.10 16.62 -5.29
N LEU A 190 8.37 15.50 -5.29
CA LEU A 190 7.34 15.27 -6.30
C LEU A 190 6.14 16.16 -6.04
N ARG A 191 5.46 16.54 -7.12
CA ARG A 191 4.22 17.31 -7.10
C ARG A 191 3.31 16.88 -8.24
N LEU A 192 2.02 16.78 -7.95
CA LEU A 192 0.99 16.67 -8.97
C LEU A 192 0.56 18.07 -9.38
N GLU A 193 0.49 18.30 -10.68
CA GLU A 193 0.07 19.57 -11.26
C GLU A 193 -1.03 19.36 -12.28
N LEU A 194 -1.98 20.30 -12.30
CA LEU A 194 -2.92 20.46 -13.40
C LEU A 194 -2.60 21.77 -14.10
N ASN A 195 -1.93 21.68 -15.24
CA ASN A 195 -1.51 22.84 -16.02
C ASN A 195 -2.62 23.22 -17.00
N PRO A 196 -3.09 24.48 -17.01
CA PRO A 196 -4.24 24.86 -17.83
C PRO A 196 -3.91 24.77 -19.33
N LEU A 197 -4.83 24.18 -20.08
CA LEU A 197 -4.85 24.10 -21.55
C LEU A 197 -6.10 24.85 -22.07
N PRO A 198 -6.18 25.20 -23.37
CA PRO A 198 -7.33 25.94 -23.91
C PRO A 198 -8.69 25.29 -23.66
N LEU A 199 -8.75 23.95 -23.59
CA LEU A 199 -9.97 23.17 -23.40
C LEU A 199 -10.03 22.38 -22.07
N GLY A 200 -9.03 22.48 -21.19
CA GLY A 200 -8.98 21.68 -19.96
C GLY A 200 -7.65 21.82 -19.23
N TRP A 201 -7.11 20.71 -18.72
CA TRP A 201 -5.81 20.67 -18.04
C TRP A 201 -4.96 19.49 -18.50
N GLU A 202 -3.66 19.70 -18.54
CA GLU A 202 -2.66 18.64 -18.59
C GLU A 202 -2.38 18.14 -17.18
N ILE A 203 -2.42 16.81 -16.98
CA ILE A 203 -1.93 16.19 -15.75
C ILE A 203 -0.43 16.04 -15.86
N ALA A 204 0.31 16.59 -14.90
CA ALA A 204 1.75 16.42 -14.81
C ALA A 204 2.17 15.94 -13.42
N ILE A 205 3.16 15.07 -13.37
CA ILE A 205 3.94 14.82 -12.16
C ILE A 205 5.30 15.45 -12.39
N ARG A 206 5.73 16.35 -11.52
CA ARG A 206 7.04 17.02 -11.65
C ARG A 206 7.88 16.78 -10.42
N ASP A 207 9.18 16.73 -10.63
CA ASP A 207 10.20 16.73 -9.59
C ASP A 207 10.69 18.17 -9.39
N THR A 208 10.72 18.68 -8.16
CA THR A 208 11.21 20.04 -7.85
C THR A 208 12.67 20.23 -8.25
N MET A 209 13.45 19.14 -8.30
CA MET A 209 14.84 19.17 -8.77
C MET A 209 14.94 19.23 -10.30
N ARG A 210 13.86 18.88 -11.01
CA ARG A 210 13.76 18.89 -12.48
C ARG A 210 12.44 19.54 -12.93
N PRO A 211 12.23 20.84 -12.66
CA PRO A 211 10.94 21.48 -12.82
C PRO A 211 10.44 21.54 -14.28
N GLY A 212 11.33 21.41 -15.26
CA GLY A 212 10.97 21.37 -16.68
C GLY A 212 10.38 20.05 -17.15
N GLU A 213 10.61 18.95 -16.43
CA GLU A 213 10.24 17.60 -16.86
C GLU A 213 8.86 17.19 -16.31
N ASN A 214 7.98 16.72 -17.20
CA ASN A 214 6.78 15.99 -16.80
C ASN A 214 7.12 14.49 -16.75
N LEU A 215 7.15 13.93 -15.54
CA LEU A 215 7.40 12.52 -15.25
C LEU A 215 6.16 11.65 -15.49
N ALA A 216 4.97 12.26 -15.58
CA ALA A 216 3.77 11.54 -15.90
C ALA A 216 3.74 11.16 -17.37
N ARG A 217 3.26 9.96 -17.64
CA ARG A 217 2.77 9.55 -18.94
C ARG A 217 1.33 9.13 -18.75
N LEU A 218 0.44 9.70 -19.56
CA LEU A 218 -0.91 9.19 -19.65
C LEU A 218 -0.80 7.79 -20.24
N THR A 219 -1.39 6.81 -19.56
CA THR A 219 -1.57 5.48 -20.14
C THR A 219 -2.24 5.70 -21.50
N PRO A 220 -1.66 5.22 -22.62
CA PRO A 220 -2.16 5.53 -23.95
C PRO A 220 -3.67 5.34 -23.95
N PRO A 221 -4.47 6.36 -24.32
CA PRO A 221 -5.89 6.19 -24.31
C PRO A 221 -6.20 5.05 -25.27
N GLY A 222 -6.77 3.95 -24.77
CA GLY A 222 -7.30 2.88 -25.61
C GLY A 222 -8.15 3.49 -26.74
N PRO A 223 -8.20 2.85 -27.92
CA PRO A 223 -8.57 3.46 -29.20
C PRO A 223 -9.72 4.45 -29.07
N ASN A 224 -9.46 5.70 -29.46
CA ASN A 224 -10.47 6.75 -29.48
C ASN A 224 -11.49 6.44 -30.58
N ARG A 225 -12.70 6.03 -30.20
CA ARG A 225 -13.76 5.64 -31.15
C ARG A 225 -14.57 6.84 -31.68
N GLY A 226 -14.14 8.07 -31.40
CA GLY A 226 -14.80 9.29 -31.91
C GLY A 226 -16.12 9.65 -31.22
N ASP A 227 -16.51 8.91 -30.19
CA ASP A 227 -17.68 9.12 -29.34
C ASP A 227 -17.38 10.03 -28.12
N VAL A 228 -16.11 10.32 -27.85
CA VAL A 228 -15.67 11.08 -26.68
C VAL A 228 -15.29 12.52 -27.01
N ASN A 229 -16.30 13.37 -27.22
CA ASN A 229 -16.09 14.83 -27.11
C ASN A 229 -16.05 15.31 -25.64
N ALA A 230 -16.41 14.45 -24.68
CA ALA A 230 -16.33 14.75 -23.25
C ALA A 230 -15.05 14.18 -22.62
N PRO A 231 -14.41 14.90 -21.69
CA PRO A 231 -13.35 14.34 -20.86
C PRO A 231 -13.86 13.06 -20.19
N ARG A 232 -13.13 11.95 -20.30
CA ARG A 232 -13.47 10.74 -19.52
C ARG A 232 -13.48 11.11 -18.04
N GLN A 233 -14.51 10.64 -17.31
CA GLN A 233 -14.65 10.87 -15.88
C GLN A 233 -13.46 10.32 -15.08
N ARG A 234 -12.79 9.28 -15.58
CA ARG A 234 -11.62 8.66 -14.95
C ARG A 234 -10.42 8.77 -15.89
N ARG A 235 -9.28 9.22 -15.34
CA ARG A 235 -7.99 9.34 -16.02
C ARG A 235 -6.94 8.57 -15.22
N GLU A 236 -6.33 7.60 -15.86
CA GLU A 236 -5.20 6.86 -15.29
C GLU A 236 -3.91 7.44 -15.86
N PHE A 237 -2.89 7.51 -15.02
CA PHE A 237 -1.55 7.92 -15.40
C PHE A 237 -0.53 7.09 -14.66
N ILE A 238 0.63 6.92 -15.28
CA ILE A 238 1.81 6.32 -14.67
C ILE A 238 2.91 7.36 -14.62
N PHE A 239 3.85 7.22 -13.69
CA PHE A 239 5.00 8.10 -13.59
C PHE A 239 6.21 7.35 -13.07
N SER A 240 7.39 7.80 -13.48
CA SER A 240 8.66 7.26 -13.03
C SER A 240 9.69 8.39 -13.06
N ARG A 241 10.65 8.35 -12.13
CA ARG A 241 11.76 9.31 -12.14
C ARG A 241 12.72 9.09 -13.31
N GLU A 242 12.64 7.93 -13.97
CA GLU A 242 13.45 7.53 -15.11
C GLU A 242 12.90 8.03 -16.45
N VAL A 243 11.64 8.46 -16.47
CA VAL A 243 11.06 9.19 -17.60
C VAL A 243 11.87 10.46 -17.86
N GLY A 244 12.27 10.66 -19.12
CA GLY A 244 13.15 11.75 -19.56
C GLY A 244 14.66 11.46 -19.41
N LYS A 245 15.05 10.43 -18.66
CA LYS A 245 16.44 9.96 -18.58
C LYS A 245 16.70 8.80 -19.53
N THR A 246 16.04 7.68 -19.27
CA THR A 246 16.22 6.42 -20.00
C THR A 246 15.04 6.14 -20.93
N ILE A 247 13.84 6.63 -20.58
CA ILE A 247 12.61 6.44 -21.36
C ILE A 247 12.21 7.78 -21.99
N GLN A 248 12.15 7.82 -23.32
CA GLN A 248 11.87 9.05 -24.10
C GLN A 248 12.76 10.25 -23.76
N GLY A 249 14.00 10.01 -23.34
CA GLY A 249 14.99 11.08 -23.20
C GLY A 249 15.36 11.68 -24.56
N PRO A 250 16.08 12.82 -24.59
CA PRO A 250 16.60 13.41 -25.83
C PRO A 250 17.46 12.44 -26.67
N SER A 251 17.95 11.38 -26.03
CA SER A 251 18.78 10.33 -26.64
C SER A 251 18.01 9.06 -27.00
N ALA A 252 16.69 8.99 -26.78
CA ALA A 252 15.90 7.83 -27.16
C ALA A 252 15.76 7.76 -28.69
N ASP A 253 16.32 6.71 -29.28
CA ASP A 253 16.32 6.44 -30.72
C ASP A 253 15.17 5.52 -31.18
N HIS A 254 14.36 5.05 -30.23
CA HIS A 254 13.23 4.16 -30.46
C HIS A 254 11.93 4.70 -29.86
N GLY A 255 10.80 4.19 -30.34
CA GLY A 255 9.49 4.43 -29.75
C GLY A 255 9.33 3.68 -28.43
N VAL A 256 8.43 4.16 -27.57
CA VAL A 256 8.14 3.52 -26.28
C VAL A 256 7.62 2.10 -26.48
N THR A 257 8.25 1.13 -25.84
CA THR A 257 7.80 -0.28 -25.87
C THR A 257 6.82 -0.57 -24.73
N GLU A 258 6.06 -1.66 -24.84
CA GLU A 258 5.12 -2.09 -23.80
C GLU A 258 5.87 -2.41 -22.49
N GLU A 259 7.05 -3.02 -22.58
CA GLU A 259 7.89 -3.34 -21.42
C GLU A 259 8.36 -2.09 -20.68
N GLU A 260 8.61 -0.99 -21.40
CA GLU A 260 8.93 0.29 -20.78
C GLU A 260 7.73 0.89 -20.05
N VAL A 261 6.54 0.78 -20.63
CA VAL A 261 5.28 1.21 -19.99
C VAL A 261 5.06 0.41 -18.71
N GLU A 262 5.21 -0.91 -18.76
CA GLU A 262 5.09 -1.78 -17.58
C GLU A 262 6.15 -1.49 -16.51
N ARG A 263 7.38 -1.15 -16.92
CA ARG A 263 8.44 -0.74 -16.00
C ARG A 263 8.09 0.57 -15.29
N VAL A 264 7.59 1.57 -16.03
CA VAL A 264 7.15 2.85 -15.44
C VAL A 264 5.93 2.66 -14.53
N ALA A 265 4.96 1.85 -14.95
CA ALA A 265 3.76 1.56 -14.19
C ALA A 265 4.04 0.90 -12.84
N ARG A 266 5.17 0.17 -12.73
CA ARG A 266 5.64 -0.43 -11.48
C ARG A 266 6.24 0.56 -10.50
N GLU A 267 6.73 1.72 -10.95
CA GLU A 267 7.28 2.75 -10.05
C GLU A 267 6.19 3.64 -9.46
N GLY A 268 5.31 4.17 -10.31
CA GLY A 268 4.34 5.16 -9.90
C GLY A 268 3.08 5.12 -10.75
N ARG A 269 1.94 5.24 -10.09
CA ARG A 269 0.62 5.29 -10.73
C ARG A 269 -0.29 6.28 -10.06
N GLY A 270 -1.27 6.76 -10.79
CA GLY A 270 -2.32 7.56 -10.22
C GLY A 270 -3.60 7.55 -11.04
N VAL A 271 -4.67 7.90 -10.36
CA VAL A 271 -6.01 8.00 -10.92
C VAL A 271 -6.58 9.35 -10.54
N LEU A 272 -6.97 10.13 -11.53
CA LEU A 272 -7.77 11.34 -11.37
C LEU A 272 -9.20 11.03 -11.80
N THR A 273 -10.14 11.18 -10.88
CA THR A 273 -11.57 11.06 -11.16
C THR A 273 -12.22 12.43 -11.08
N VAL A 274 -12.81 12.87 -12.19
CA VAL A 274 -13.66 14.05 -12.25
C VAL A 274 -15.02 13.70 -11.67
N GLU A 275 -15.34 14.34 -10.55
CA GLU A 275 -16.59 14.12 -9.82
C GLU A 275 -17.71 14.99 -10.39
N GLU A 276 -17.39 16.24 -10.69
CA GLU A 276 -18.29 17.24 -11.25
C GLU A 276 -17.53 18.11 -12.24
N MET A 277 -18.19 18.56 -13.29
CA MET A 277 -17.62 19.52 -14.24
C MET A 277 -18.70 20.44 -14.80
N ASN A 278 -18.30 21.66 -15.12
CA ASN A 278 -19.09 22.53 -15.99
C ASN A 278 -18.35 22.78 -17.29
N LEU A 279 -19.07 22.72 -18.40
CA LEU A 279 -18.54 23.02 -19.71
C LEU A 279 -18.93 24.44 -20.09
N ALA A 280 -17.99 25.20 -20.65
CA ALA A 280 -18.30 26.49 -21.24
C ALA A 280 -19.29 26.31 -22.40
N ALA A 281 -20.18 27.28 -22.62
CA ALA A 281 -21.01 27.32 -23.81
C ALA A 281 -20.13 27.52 -25.07
N HIS A 282 -20.47 26.84 -26.17
CA HIS A 282 -19.80 27.00 -27.45
C HIS A 282 -20.78 27.17 -28.59
N ALA A 283 -20.33 27.87 -29.63
CA ALA A 283 -21.06 27.95 -30.89
C ALA A 283 -21.23 26.55 -31.51
N PRO A 284 -22.29 26.32 -32.30
CA PRO A 284 -22.46 25.07 -33.05
C PRO A 284 -21.19 24.71 -33.85
N GLY A 285 -20.67 23.50 -33.64
CA GLY A 285 -19.43 23.02 -34.27
C GLY A 285 -18.13 23.32 -33.51
N GLY A 286 -18.19 24.10 -32.41
CA GLY A 286 -17.05 24.33 -31.51
C GLY A 286 -16.81 23.19 -30.51
N ARG A 287 -15.60 23.11 -29.95
CA ARG A 287 -15.27 22.17 -28.86
C ARG A 287 -15.53 22.80 -27.50
N ALA A 288 -16.30 22.11 -26.67
CA ALA A 288 -16.56 22.53 -25.31
C ALA A 288 -15.31 22.49 -24.43
N GLY A 289 -14.83 23.66 -24.01
CA GLY A 289 -13.80 23.77 -22.97
C GLY A 289 -14.40 23.58 -21.59
N ILE A 290 -13.63 23.01 -20.66
CA ILE A 290 -14.05 22.88 -19.26
C ILE A 290 -13.92 24.24 -18.57
N GLU A 291 -15.01 24.74 -17.98
CA GLU A 291 -15.01 25.98 -17.19
C GLU A 291 -14.52 25.75 -15.77
N TRP A 292 -14.95 24.66 -15.14
CA TRP A 292 -14.40 24.20 -13.88
C TRP A 292 -14.60 22.68 -13.74
N MET A 293 -13.77 22.05 -12.90
CA MET A 293 -13.99 20.68 -12.47
C MET A 293 -13.70 20.51 -10.99
N ARG A 294 -14.48 19.65 -10.33
CA ARG A 294 -14.13 19.06 -9.03
C ARG A 294 -13.62 17.64 -9.28
N PHE A 295 -12.52 17.28 -8.65
CA PHE A 295 -11.89 15.98 -8.83
C PHE A 295 -11.36 15.42 -7.52
N THR A 296 -11.16 14.12 -7.51
CA THR A 296 -10.36 13.39 -6.53
C THR A 296 -9.20 12.71 -7.25
N ALA A 297 -8.00 12.79 -6.67
CA ALA A 297 -6.80 12.15 -7.18
C ALA A 297 -6.23 11.19 -6.13
N ALA A 298 -5.92 9.97 -6.58
CA ALA A 298 -5.16 8.98 -5.83
C ALA A 298 -3.81 8.80 -6.53
N VAL A 299 -2.70 8.93 -5.80
CA VAL A 299 -1.34 8.77 -6.31
C VAL A 299 -0.63 7.74 -5.45
N GLU A 300 0.06 6.81 -6.08
CA GLU A 300 0.81 5.73 -5.43
C GLU A 300 2.20 5.64 -6.06
N GLU A 301 3.24 5.58 -5.24
CA GLU A 301 4.60 5.22 -5.66
C GLU A 301 5.01 3.95 -4.92
N VAL A 302 5.46 2.94 -5.66
CA VAL A 302 6.06 1.74 -5.10
C VAL A 302 7.54 2.04 -4.87
N GLY A 303 7.97 1.94 -3.62
CA GLY A 303 9.38 2.07 -3.25
C GLY A 303 10.16 0.86 -3.73
N GLY A 304 11.12 1.07 -4.63
CA GLY A 304 12.08 0.05 -5.08
C GLY A 304 13.41 0.61 -5.58
N GLY A 305 13.58 1.94 -5.58
CA GLY A 305 14.90 2.53 -5.66
C GLY A 305 15.44 2.56 -4.25
N ALA A 306 16.27 1.59 -3.89
CA ALA A 306 17.02 1.58 -2.64
C ALA A 306 17.33 3.02 -2.21
N LEU A 307 16.94 3.40 -1.00
CA LEU A 307 17.78 4.29 -0.23
C LEU A 307 19.16 3.63 -0.28
N ARG A 308 19.99 4.00 -1.26
CA ARG A 308 21.39 3.64 -1.25
C ARG A 308 21.83 4.06 0.15
N PRO A 309 22.26 3.14 1.03
CA PRO A 309 22.86 3.56 2.28
C PRO A 309 23.90 4.57 1.86
N ALA A 310 23.81 5.80 2.40
CA ALA A 310 24.78 6.85 2.10
C ALA A 310 26.14 6.19 2.11
N GLU A 311 26.85 6.15 0.97
CA GLU A 311 28.14 5.47 0.87
C GLU A 311 28.99 6.05 2.00
N GLY A 312 29.16 5.26 3.07
CA GLY A 312 30.00 5.63 4.18
C GLY A 312 31.38 5.92 3.61
N PRO A 313 32.12 6.90 4.16
CA PRO A 313 33.38 7.35 3.59
C PRO A 313 34.24 6.14 3.28
N ALA A 314 34.57 5.95 2.00
CA ALA A 314 35.38 4.85 1.52
C ALA A 314 36.60 4.73 2.43
N LYS A 315 36.72 3.59 3.13
CA LYS A 315 37.92 3.29 3.91
C LYS A 315 39.09 3.36 2.94
N ARG A 316 39.88 4.43 3.03
CA ARG A 316 41.19 4.51 2.39
C ARG A 316 41.99 3.32 2.91
N GLY A 317 42.19 2.32 2.07
CA GLY A 317 43.12 1.25 2.35
C GLY A 317 44.47 1.89 2.62
N ALA A 318 44.97 1.70 3.83
CA ALA A 318 46.39 1.82 4.11
C ALA A 318 47.08 0.71 3.29
N GLY A 319 47.87 1.13 2.29
CA GLY A 319 48.81 0.23 1.64
C GLY A 319 49.96 -0.15 2.59
N PRO A 320 50.65 -1.26 2.31
CA PRO A 320 51.89 -1.62 3.01
C PRO A 320 53.00 -0.59 2.78
#